data_AF-A0A7J6KRB8-F1
#
_entry.id   AF-A0A7J6KRB8-F1
#
_cell.length_a   1.000
_cell.length_b   1.000
_cell.length_c   1.000
_cell.angle_alpha   90.00
_cell.angle_beta   90.00
_cell.angle_gamma   90.00
#
_symmetry.space_group_name_H-M   'P 1'
#
loop_
_entity.id
_entity.type
_entity.pdbx_description
1 polymer ?
#
loop_
_entity_poly.entity_id
_entity_poly.type
_entity_poly.pdbx_seq_one_letter_code
_entity_poly.pdbx_strand_id
1 'polypeptide(L)'
;MTGRIGSVILLPNNATRFVSWQVPSELFTKLEPRETQITPLEVLAVPFSLHHWLADKKALGEAHKNPEGIIVTVYIDSTAAQFCIRKGSSRQDDMNALAAETWKMSAANNITLWTEHVSSEENGADLPSRNMITACEAMGWQASPWKHQSRDYKRATRRRALHQPVILLGKERARHYSQERRSGNPLGPLATDGPSRAASAVGMGGPERQGGTSTKLLEDLLQEYAAGRKLASISSSTLKTYLCGARNYAKFCHAIGRAPFPPASEVVSIWLITFRRATTAKNYLTGLRFFTKVLQPSHSTASVLKTDAIQDSLHVLKLVTPPPEKKLGIRLSVVAMIQRRVDKLWSVARAGSKYEIKAVIEEGRFAIAGLVAYTCALRVGSELLTLYEEQISFDTEARTFSIHLPYRKNIRAPVTIERPCVCASDPTICAYHRLIFLRRLLSEADGGRLRQSFGRWFPYTLTKFNKKLRD
;
A
#
# COMPACT_ATOMS: atom_id res chain seq x y z
N MET A 1 -21.26 -17.06 -25.32
CA MET A 1 -21.29 -15.82 -24.52
C MET A 1 -20.90 -14.67 -25.43
N THR A 2 -21.71 -13.63 -25.53
CA THR A 2 -21.37 -12.41 -26.27
C THR A 2 -21.01 -11.34 -25.25
N GLY A 3 -19.79 -10.81 -25.29
CA GLY A 3 -19.40 -9.64 -24.49
C GLY A 3 -19.22 -8.41 -25.37
N ARG A 4 -19.41 -7.24 -24.77
CA ARG A 4 -19.26 -5.96 -25.46
C ARG A 4 -18.43 -5.04 -24.57
N ILE A 5 -17.50 -4.33 -25.20
CA ILE A 5 -16.65 -3.35 -24.55
C ILE A 5 -17.10 -1.98 -25.02
N GLY A 6 -17.36 -1.10 -24.04
CA GLY A 6 -17.55 0.33 -24.26
C GLY A 6 -16.27 1.08 -23.92
N SER A 7 -15.97 2.15 -24.64
CA SER A 7 -14.93 3.09 -24.27
C SER A 7 -15.42 4.52 -24.52
N VAL A 8 -15.14 5.40 -23.57
CA VAL A 8 -15.47 6.82 -23.63
C VAL A 8 -14.20 7.62 -23.39
N ILE A 9 -13.98 8.65 -24.20
CA ILE A 9 -12.89 9.62 -24.01
C ILE A 9 -13.48 11.02 -23.80
N LEU A 10 -12.96 11.70 -22.79
CA LEU A 10 -13.20 13.11 -22.55
C LEU A 10 -11.98 13.88 -23.07
N LEU A 11 -12.18 14.74 -24.04
CA LEU A 11 -11.12 15.53 -24.66
C LEU A 11 -10.93 16.87 -23.92
N PRO A 12 -9.74 17.50 -24.01
CA PRO A 12 -9.47 18.78 -23.33
C PRO A 12 -10.42 19.93 -23.71
N ASN A 13 -11.08 19.85 -24.86
CA ASN A 13 -12.09 20.80 -25.31
C ASN A 13 -13.50 20.46 -24.79
N ASN A 14 -13.61 19.59 -23.78
CA ASN A 14 -14.86 19.05 -23.22
C ASN A 14 -15.72 18.25 -24.21
N ALA A 15 -15.19 17.89 -25.38
CA ALA A 15 -15.90 16.98 -26.27
C ALA A 15 -15.83 15.55 -25.72
N THR A 16 -16.98 14.89 -25.65
CA THR A 16 -17.10 13.48 -25.27
C THR A 16 -17.27 12.64 -26.52
N ARG A 17 -16.41 11.63 -26.68
CA ARG A 17 -16.53 10.65 -27.77
C ARG A 17 -16.62 9.25 -27.20
N PHE A 18 -17.34 8.37 -27.87
CA PHE A 18 -17.49 6.99 -27.43
C PHE A 18 -17.32 5.99 -28.56
N VAL A 19 -17.01 4.75 -28.21
CA VAL A 19 -17.00 3.60 -29.11
C VAL A 19 -17.57 2.39 -28.40
N SER A 20 -18.30 1.55 -29.15
CA SER A 20 -18.84 0.28 -28.68
C SER A 20 -18.34 -0.83 -29.58
N TRP A 21 -17.81 -1.90 -28.99
CA TRP A 21 -17.23 -3.00 -29.72
C TRP A 21 -17.78 -4.34 -29.24
N GLN A 22 -18.44 -5.05 -30.16
CA GLN A 22 -18.82 -6.44 -29.95
C GLN A 22 -17.56 -7.31 -29.96
N VAL A 23 -17.23 -7.91 -28.82
CA VAL A 23 -16.03 -8.75 -28.66
C VAL A 23 -16.26 -10.06 -29.44
N PRO A 24 -15.39 -10.41 -30.39
CA PRO A 24 -15.49 -11.66 -31.14
C PRO A 24 -15.42 -12.89 -30.23
N SER A 25 -16.20 -13.93 -30.55
CA SER A 25 -16.26 -15.19 -29.80
C SER A 25 -14.89 -15.85 -29.63
N GLU A 26 -14.01 -15.70 -30.61
CA GLU A 26 -12.67 -16.31 -30.65
C GLU A 26 -11.71 -15.69 -29.65
N LEU A 27 -12.02 -14.50 -29.10
CA LEU A 27 -11.23 -13.95 -28.00
C LEU A 27 -11.57 -14.64 -26.68
N PHE A 28 -12.82 -15.07 -26.48
CA PHE A 28 -13.20 -15.79 -25.27
C PHE A 28 -12.49 -17.13 -25.15
N THR A 29 -12.13 -17.77 -26.26
CA THR A 29 -11.35 -19.03 -26.25
C THR A 29 -9.89 -18.83 -25.83
N LYS A 30 -9.41 -17.58 -25.76
CA LYS A 30 -8.05 -17.25 -25.31
C LYS A 30 -8.02 -16.82 -23.84
N LEU A 31 -9.17 -16.61 -23.23
CA LEU A 31 -9.29 -16.28 -21.81
C LEU A 31 -9.34 -17.57 -21.00
N GLU A 32 -8.77 -17.52 -19.79
CA GLU A 32 -8.87 -18.64 -18.86
C GLU A 32 -10.35 -18.89 -18.49
N PRO A 33 -10.76 -20.17 -18.32
CA PRO A 33 -12.12 -20.50 -17.90
C PRO A 33 -12.46 -19.89 -16.54
N ARG A 34 -13.62 -19.23 -16.45
CA ARG A 34 -14.15 -18.59 -15.24
C ARG A 34 -15.67 -18.69 -15.24
N GLU A 35 -16.28 -18.54 -14.06
CA GLU A 35 -17.73 -18.42 -13.91
C GLU A 35 -18.28 -17.23 -14.72
N THR A 36 -17.57 -16.10 -14.66
CA THR A 36 -17.86 -14.93 -15.51
C THR A 36 -16.57 -14.41 -16.15
N GLN A 37 -16.71 -13.89 -17.37
CA GLN A 37 -15.61 -13.27 -18.11
C GLN A 37 -15.59 -11.75 -17.96
N ILE A 38 -16.33 -11.19 -16.98
CA ILE A 38 -16.48 -9.74 -16.80
C ILE A 38 -15.12 -9.10 -16.49
N THR A 39 -14.39 -9.59 -15.49
CA THR A 39 -13.10 -8.99 -15.11
C THR A 39 -12.05 -9.03 -16.22
N PRO A 40 -11.83 -10.15 -16.95
CA PRO A 40 -10.97 -10.13 -18.13
C PRO A 40 -11.40 -9.15 -19.21
N LEU A 41 -12.71 -8.98 -19.45
CA LEU A 41 -13.23 -8.00 -20.40
C LEU A 41 -12.97 -6.55 -19.94
N GLU A 42 -13.10 -6.26 -18.65
CA GLU A 42 -12.76 -4.96 -18.06
C GLU A 42 -11.26 -4.66 -18.19
N VAL A 43 -10.39 -5.67 -18.01
CA VAL A 43 -8.94 -5.53 -18.24
C VAL A 43 -8.65 -5.33 -19.73
N LEU A 44 -9.34 -6.05 -20.63
CA LEU A 44 -9.22 -5.91 -22.09
C LEU A 44 -9.72 -4.55 -22.60
N ALA A 45 -10.65 -3.91 -21.88
CA ALA A 45 -11.19 -2.61 -22.26
C ALA A 45 -10.14 -1.51 -22.32
N VAL A 46 -9.10 -1.56 -21.47
CA VAL A 46 -8.04 -0.55 -21.43
C VAL A 46 -7.13 -0.59 -22.67
N PRO A 47 -6.47 -1.71 -23.04
CA PRO A 47 -5.66 -1.76 -24.25
C PRO A 47 -6.50 -1.58 -25.51
N PHE A 48 -7.77 -2.04 -25.52
CA PHE A 48 -8.71 -1.71 -26.59
C PHE A 48 -8.91 -0.20 -26.73
N SER A 49 -9.17 0.50 -25.61
CA SER A 49 -9.38 1.96 -25.60
C SER A 49 -8.15 2.69 -26.12
N LEU A 50 -6.96 2.34 -25.62
CA LEU A 50 -5.72 2.96 -26.07
C LEU A 50 -5.51 2.75 -27.57
N HIS A 51 -5.64 1.51 -28.04
CA HIS A 51 -5.52 1.20 -29.46
C HIS A 51 -6.51 2.01 -30.32
N HIS A 52 -7.77 2.10 -29.91
CA HIS A 52 -8.80 2.87 -30.62
C HIS A 52 -8.45 4.35 -30.73
N TRP A 53 -8.21 4.98 -29.59
CA TRP A 53 -8.06 6.42 -29.51
C TRP A 53 -6.73 6.89 -30.09
N LEU A 54 -5.68 6.07 -30.02
CA LEU A 54 -4.41 6.35 -30.70
C LEU A 54 -4.53 6.24 -32.23
N ALA A 55 -5.38 5.34 -32.73
CA ALA A 55 -5.69 5.26 -34.15
C ALA A 55 -6.55 6.45 -34.62
N ASP A 56 -7.44 6.96 -33.77
CA ASP A 56 -8.23 8.16 -34.03
C ASP A 56 -7.42 9.45 -33.73
N LYS A 57 -6.37 9.69 -34.54
CA LYS A 57 -5.55 10.91 -34.44
C LYS A 57 -6.36 12.21 -34.49
N LYS A 58 -7.52 12.19 -35.16
CA LYS A 58 -8.46 13.31 -35.21
C LYS A 58 -9.10 13.57 -33.83
N ALA A 59 -9.40 12.52 -33.06
CA ALA A 59 -9.87 12.66 -31.68
C ALA A 59 -8.82 13.32 -30.79
N LEU A 60 -7.58 12.85 -30.87
CA LEU A 60 -6.50 13.33 -30.00
C LEU A 60 -5.98 14.71 -30.38
N GLY A 61 -6.24 15.19 -31.60
CA GLY A 61 -5.82 16.51 -32.06
C GLY A 61 -4.32 16.75 -31.91
N GLU A 62 -3.95 17.92 -31.41
CA GLU A 62 -2.54 18.28 -31.16
C GLU A 62 -1.91 17.49 -30.01
N ALA A 63 -2.70 16.87 -29.12
CA ALA A 63 -2.14 16.09 -27.99
C ALA A 63 -1.26 14.93 -28.47
N HIS A 64 -1.59 14.31 -29.62
CA HIS A 64 -0.77 13.24 -30.20
C HIS A 64 0.60 13.70 -30.69
N LYS A 65 0.80 15.00 -30.90
CA LYS A 65 2.08 15.57 -31.35
C LYS A 65 2.96 16.06 -30.20
N ASN A 66 2.50 15.97 -28.95
CA ASN A 66 3.27 16.46 -27.82
C ASN A 66 4.58 15.66 -27.65
N PRO A 67 5.77 16.27 -27.83
CA PRO A 67 7.05 15.58 -27.65
C PRO A 67 7.27 15.13 -26.20
N GLU A 68 6.64 15.79 -25.22
CA GLU A 68 6.72 15.42 -23.81
C GLU A 68 5.82 14.22 -23.46
N GLY A 69 4.98 13.78 -24.41
CA GLY A 69 4.06 12.67 -24.24
C GLY A 69 2.66 13.11 -23.82
N ILE A 70 1.79 12.13 -23.60
CA ILE A 70 0.39 12.35 -23.25
C ILE A 70 0.13 11.76 -21.87
N ILE A 71 -0.53 12.51 -20.99
CA ILE A 71 -1.03 11.97 -19.73
C ILE A 71 -2.48 11.54 -19.97
N VAL A 72 -2.77 10.26 -19.74
CA VAL A 72 -4.11 9.70 -19.87
C VAL A 72 -4.57 9.16 -18.52
N THR A 73 -5.69 9.67 -18.03
CA THR A 73 -6.38 9.13 -16.86
C THR A 73 -7.43 8.11 -17.30
N VAL A 74 -7.29 6.89 -16.83
CA VAL A 74 -8.21 5.78 -17.08
C VAL A 74 -9.09 5.58 -15.85
N TYR A 75 -10.38 5.79 -16.01
CA TYR A 75 -11.38 5.52 -14.98
C TYR A 75 -11.88 4.07 -15.11
N ILE A 76 -11.83 3.31 -14.03
CA ILE A 76 -12.16 1.87 -14.00
C ILE A 76 -13.07 1.61 -12.80
N ASP A 77 -14.24 1.01 -13.02
CA ASP A 77 -15.23 0.66 -11.98
C ASP A 77 -15.02 -0.70 -11.33
N SER A 78 -14.13 -1.51 -11.90
CA SER A 78 -13.69 -2.77 -11.34
C SER A 78 -12.37 -2.62 -10.59
N THR A 79 -12.43 -2.80 -9.26
CA THR A 79 -11.24 -2.78 -8.41
C THR A 79 -10.20 -3.84 -8.84
N ALA A 80 -10.66 -5.01 -9.31
CA ALA A 80 -9.78 -6.08 -9.78
C ALA A 80 -9.05 -5.69 -11.07
N ALA A 81 -9.78 -5.15 -12.05
CA ALA A 81 -9.19 -4.68 -13.31
C ALA A 81 -8.24 -3.49 -13.07
N GLN A 82 -8.66 -2.52 -12.24
CA GLN A 82 -7.83 -1.38 -11.87
C GLN A 82 -6.51 -1.83 -11.23
N PHE A 83 -6.55 -2.76 -10.26
CA PHE A 83 -5.35 -3.26 -9.61
C PHE A 83 -4.43 -3.99 -10.60
N CYS A 84 -5.00 -4.78 -11.51
CA CYS A 84 -4.26 -5.48 -12.55
C CYS A 84 -3.51 -4.51 -13.48
N ILE A 85 -4.21 -3.51 -14.01
CA ILE A 85 -3.64 -2.49 -14.90
C ILE A 85 -2.61 -1.65 -14.14
N ARG A 86 -2.95 -1.12 -12.97
CA ARG A 86 -2.06 -0.26 -12.17
C ARG A 86 -0.75 -0.94 -11.82
N LYS A 87 -0.80 -2.24 -11.47
CA LYS A 87 0.39 -3.02 -11.14
C LYS A 87 1.14 -3.49 -12.39
N GLY A 88 0.48 -3.49 -13.56
CA GLY A 88 1.01 -4.07 -14.79
C GLY A 88 1.27 -5.57 -14.70
N SER A 89 0.61 -6.27 -13.78
CA SER A 89 0.79 -7.71 -13.60
C SER A 89 -0.42 -8.38 -12.94
N SER A 90 -0.63 -9.65 -13.29
CA SER A 90 -1.61 -10.55 -12.66
C SER A 90 -0.97 -11.91 -12.37
N ARG A 91 -1.64 -12.72 -11.54
CA ARG A 91 -1.30 -14.15 -11.37
C ARG A 91 -1.97 -15.05 -12.42
N GLN A 92 -2.98 -14.52 -13.10
CA GLN A 92 -3.68 -15.20 -14.20
C GLN A 92 -3.01 -14.76 -15.50
N ASP A 93 -2.67 -15.70 -16.36
CA ASP A 93 -1.76 -15.49 -17.49
C ASP A 93 -2.40 -14.60 -18.56
N ASP A 94 -3.70 -14.79 -18.82
CA ASP A 94 -4.47 -13.98 -19.76
C ASP A 94 -4.58 -12.51 -19.33
N MET A 95 -4.92 -12.24 -18.06
CA MET A 95 -4.99 -10.88 -17.51
C MET A 95 -3.60 -10.24 -17.46
N ASN A 96 -2.56 -11.04 -17.16
CA ASN A 96 -1.18 -10.56 -17.16
C ASN A 96 -0.75 -10.16 -18.57
N ALA A 97 -1.14 -10.91 -19.60
CA ALA A 97 -0.89 -10.57 -20.99
C ALA A 97 -1.61 -9.27 -21.40
N LEU A 98 -2.86 -9.08 -21.00
CA LEU A 98 -3.62 -7.85 -21.27
C LEU A 98 -3.02 -6.62 -20.57
N ALA A 99 -2.61 -6.77 -19.30
CA ALA A 99 -1.94 -5.70 -18.56
C ALA A 99 -0.58 -5.36 -19.20
N ALA A 100 0.21 -6.38 -19.58
CA ALA A 100 1.48 -6.18 -20.27
C ALA A 100 1.28 -5.45 -21.60
N GLU A 101 0.24 -5.79 -22.37
CA GLU A 101 -0.08 -5.11 -23.63
C GLU A 101 -0.44 -3.63 -23.40
N THR A 102 -1.21 -3.33 -22.36
CA THR A 102 -1.54 -1.95 -21.97
C THR A 102 -0.29 -1.11 -21.75
N TRP A 103 0.67 -1.62 -20.97
CA TRP A 103 1.92 -0.90 -20.69
C TRP A 103 2.85 -0.82 -21.90
N LYS A 104 2.89 -1.86 -22.75
CA LYS A 104 3.62 -1.81 -24.02
C LYS A 104 3.07 -0.72 -24.93
N MET A 105 1.75 -0.66 -25.12
CA MET A 105 1.10 0.38 -25.92
C MET A 105 1.41 1.77 -25.35
N SER A 106 1.36 1.92 -24.03
CA SER A 106 1.63 3.20 -23.38
C SER A 106 3.07 3.64 -23.59
N ALA A 107 4.04 2.76 -23.35
CA ALA A 107 5.46 3.04 -23.55
C ALA A 107 5.78 3.35 -25.02
N ALA A 108 5.22 2.59 -25.97
CA ALA A 108 5.46 2.78 -27.40
C ALA A 108 4.92 4.11 -27.94
N ASN A 109 3.95 4.73 -27.26
CA ASN A 109 3.30 5.96 -27.68
C ASN A 109 3.59 7.15 -26.75
N ASN A 110 4.61 7.04 -25.87
CA ASN A 110 4.95 8.04 -24.87
C ASN A 110 3.75 8.50 -24.02
N ILE A 111 2.94 7.54 -23.57
CA ILE A 111 1.76 7.79 -22.74
C ILE A 111 2.10 7.49 -21.28
N THR A 112 1.84 8.46 -20.41
CA THR A 112 1.78 8.26 -18.97
C THR A 112 0.35 7.91 -18.58
N LEU A 113 0.15 6.69 -18.08
CA LEU A 113 -1.17 6.26 -17.57
C LEU A 113 -1.33 6.59 -16.09
N TRP A 114 -2.45 7.22 -15.77
CA TRP A 114 -2.99 7.30 -14.41
C TRP A 114 -4.27 6.46 -14.34
N THR A 115 -4.50 5.74 -13.24
CA THR A 115 -5.71 4.93 -13.07
C THR A 115 -6.49 5.41 -11.86
N GLU A 116 -7.78 5.71 -12.04
CA GLU A 116 -8.70 6.09 -10.97
C GLU A 116 -9.85 5.10 -10.88
N HIS A 117 -10.35 4.89 -9.67
CA HIS A 117 -11.53 4.06 -9.46
C HIS A 117 -12.77 4.95 -9.51
N VAL A 118 -13.81 4.50 -10.19
CA VAL A 118 -15.13 5.16 -10.23
C VAL A 118 -16.21 4.17 -9.80
N SER A 119 -17.36 4.65 -9.34
CA SER A 119 -18.50 3.74 -9.15
C SER A 119 -19.08 3.33 -10.51
N SER A 120 -19.71 2.16 -10.60
CA SER A 120 -20.37 1.69 -11.84
C SER A 120 -21.44 2.67 -12.33
N GLU A 121 -22.13 3.37 -11.42
CA GLU A 121 -23.14 4.40 -11.75
C GLU A 121 -22.52 5.65 -12.39
N GLU A 122 -21.24 5.92 -12.13
CA GLU A 122 -20.49 7.06 -12.67
C GLU A 122 -19.65 6.68 -13.90
N ASN A 123 -19.59 5.40 -14.26
CA ASN A 123 -18.80 4.94 -15.39
C ASN A 123 -19.54 5.18 -16.71
N GLY A 124 -19.22 6.29 -17.39
CA GLY A 124 -19.80 6.61 -18.69
C GLY A 124 -19.61 5.52 -19.76
N ALA A 125 -18.62 4.62 -19.62
CA ALA A 125 -18.40 3.51 -20.54
C ALA A 125 -19.45 2.38 -20.43
N ASP A 126 -20.28 2.38 -19.39
CA ASP A 126 -21.36 1.39 -19.24
C ASP A 126 -22.45 1.53 -20.31
N LEU A 127 -22.73 2.75 -20.75
CA LEU A 127 -23.73 2.98 -21.80
C LEU A 127 -23.30 2.35 -23.13
N PRO A 128 -22.11 2.66 -23.69
CA PRO A 128 -21.67 2.00 -24.91
C PRO A 128 -21.38 0.50 -24.73
N SER A 129 -21.00 0.03 -23.53
CA SER A 129 -20.82 -1.41 -23.29
C SER A 129 -22.14 -2.18 -23.29
N ARG A 130 -23.26 -1.53 -22.94
CA ARG A 130 -24.63 -2.07 -23.01
C ARG A 130 -25.34 -1.79 -24.33
N ASN A 131 -24.61 -1.27 -25.34
CA ASN A 131 -25.16 -0.88 -26.64
C ASN A 131 -26.26 0.21 -26.56
N MET A 132 -26.21 1.06 -25.54
CA MET A 132 -27.15 2.19 -25.36
C MET A 132 -26.72 3.42 -26.18
N ILE A 133 -26.51 3.22 -27.49
CA ILE A 133 -25.94 4.23 -28.40
C ILE A 133 -26.79 5.51 -28.45
N THR A 134 -28.11 5.37 -28.54
CA THR A 134 -29.04 6.50 -28.57
C THR A 134 -28.98 7.36 -27.31
N ALA A 135 -28.74 6.74 -26.14
CA ALA A 135 -28.56 7.47 -24.89
C ALA A 135 -27.26 8.29 -24.89
N CYS A 136 -26.16 7.72 -25.41
CA CYS A 136 -24.91 8.45 -25.59
C CYS A 136 -25.09 9.67 -26.51
N GLU A 137 -25.75 9.49 -27.65
CA GLU A 137 -26.01 10.57 -28.61
C GLU A 137 -26.93 11.66 -28.04
N ALA A 138 -27.95 11.28 -27.26
CA ALA A 138 -28.84 12.23 -26.59
C ALA A 138 -28.11 13.11 -25.55
N MET A 139 -27.01 12.63 -24.97
CA MET A 139 -26.12 13.42 -24.10
C MET A 139 -25.13 14.30 -24.88
N GLY A 140 -25.23 14.35 -26.21
CA GLY A 140 -24.32 15.10 -27.08
C GLY A 140 -22.98 14.42 -27.31
N TRP A 141 -22.82 13.13 -26.96
CA TRP A 141 -21.57 12.42 -27.20
C TRP A 141 -21.46 12.01 -28.66
N GLN A 142 -20.24 12.06 -29.19
CA GLN A 142 -20.00 11.74 -30.60
C GLN A 142 -19.49 10.31 -30.74
N ALA A 143 -20.20 9.48 -31.53
CA ALA A 143 -19.70 8.17 -31.89
C ALA A 143 -18.37 8.31 -32.66
N SER A 144 -17.33 7.60 -32.21
CA SER A 144 -16.11 7.44 -32.97
C SER A 144 -16.25 6.20 -33.86
N PRO A 145 -16.12 6.35 -35.20
CA PRO A 145 -16.28 5.23 -36.10
C PRO A 145 -15.15 4.22 -35.85
N TRP A 146 -15.52 2.99 -35.51
CA TRP A 146 -14.57 1.88 -35.50
C TRP A 146 -14.22 1.50 -36.94
N LYS A 147 -13.21 2.16 -37.52
CA LYS A 147 -12.82 1.95 -38.93
C LYS A 147 -12.19 0.57 -39.21
N HIS A 148 -11.87 -0.22 -38.19
CA HIS A 148 -11.11 -1.46 -38.35
C HIS A 148 -11.91 -2.72 -38.70
N GLN A 149 -13.22 -2.64 -38.91
CA GLN A 149 -14.03 -3.84 -39.17
C GLN A 149 -14.01 -4.39 -40.61
N SER A 150 -13.54 -3.68 -41.66
CA SER A 150 -13.91 -4.12 -43.04
C SER A 150 -12.80 -4.54 -44.02
N ARG A 151 -11.52 -4.10 -43.93
CA ARG A 151 -10.52 -4.49 -44.96
C ARG A 151 -9.10 -4.75 -44.46
N ASP A 152 -8.53 -3.90 -43.61
CA ASP A 152 -7.12 -4.03 -43.23
C ASP A 152 -6.84 -5.11 -42.20
N TYR A 153 -7.79 -5.39 -41.29
CA TYR A 153 -7.69 -6.56 -40.40
C TYR A 153 -7.70 -7.88 -41.19
N LYS A 154 -8.54 -7.97 -42.24
CA LYS A 154 -8.58 -9.11 -43.19
C LYS A 154 -7.31 -9.19 -44.05
N ARG A 155 -6.70 -8.06 -44.43
CA ARG A 155 -5.40 -8.04 -45.16
C ARG A 155 -4.21 -8.38 -44.28
N ALA A 156 -4.17 -7.90 -43.03
CA ALA A 156 -3.10 -8.19 -42.09
C ALA A 156 -3.11 -9.66 -41.66
N THR A 157 -4.29 -10.25 -41.49
CA THR A 157 -4.44 -11.71 -41.27
C THR A 157 -4.12 -12.52 -42.53
N ARG A 158 -4.51 -12.09 -43.74
CA ARG A 158 -4.14 -12.77 -45.00
C ARG A 158 -2.66 -12.69 -45.36
N ARG A 159 -1.98 -11.56 -45.14
CA ARG A 159 -0.53 -11.43 -45.42
C ARG A 159 0.35 -12.10 -44.35
N ARG A 160 -0.16 -12.34 -43.15
CA ARG A 160 0.55 -13.07 -42.08
C ARG A 160 0.17 -14.56 -41.99
N ALA A 161 -0.77 -15.04 -42.81
CA ALA A 161 -1.15 -16.45 -42.86
C ALA A 161 -0.11 -17.36 -43.54
N LEU A 162 0.98 -16.81 -44.11
CA LEU A 162 2.04 -17.61 -44.73
C LEU A 162 3.25 -17.90 -43.83
N HIS A 163 3.35 -17.32 -42.63
CA HIS A 163 4.27 -17.80 -41.59
C HIS A 163 3.71 -17.47 -40.20
N GLN A 164 3.30 -18.53 -39.49
CA GLN A 164 2.97 -18.68 -38.06
C GLN A 164 2.31 -17.51 -37.28
N PRO A 165 1.29 -17.78 -36.43
CA PRO A 165 0.70 -16.76 -35.56
C PRO A 165 1.71 -16.30 -34.51
N VAL A 166 2.18 -15.07 -34.67
CA VAL A 166 3.11 -14.38 -33.75
C VAL A 166 2.40 -14.07 -32.42
N ILE A 167 2.55 -14.98 -31.46
CA ILE A 167 2.79 -14.63 -30.05
C ILE A 167 4.31 -14.62 -29.90
N LEU A 168 4.95 -13.46 -30.08
CA LEU A 168 6.36 -13.32 -29.75
C LEU A 168 6.50 -12.98 -28.26
N LEU A 169 6.62 -14.04 -27.46
CA LEU A 169 7.42 -14.01 -26.24
C LEU A 169 8.88 -13.84 -26.66
N GLY A 170 9.37 -12.60 -26.69
CA GLY A 170 10.75 -12.29 -27.06
C GLY A 170 11.75 -12.72 -25.99
N LYS A 171 12.27 -13.95 -26.09
CA LYS A 171 13.72 -14.19 -25.92
C LYS A 171 14.38 -13.75 -27.24
N GLU A 172 15.62 -13.27 -27.19
CA GLU A 172 16.42 -12.78 -28.33
C GLU A 172 16.23 -11.32 -28.76
N ARG A 173 16.75 -10.39 -27.95
CA ARG A 173 17.38 -9.15 -28.45
C ARG A 173 18.34 -8.49 -27.46
N ALA A 174 19.06 -9.30 -26.68
CA ALA A 174 20.01 -8.82 -25.67
C ALA A 174 21.50 -9.07 -26.03
N ARG A 175 21.83 -9.43 -27.27
CA ARG A 175 23.22 -9.78 -27.66
C ARG A 175 23.97 -8.74 -28.49
N HIS A 176 23.38 -7.62 -28.85
CA HIS A 176 24.04 -6.65 -29.75
C HIS A 176 24.52 -5.33 -29.13
N TYR A 177 24.48 -5.19 -27.80
CA TYR A 177 24.90 -3.93 -27.13
C TYR A 177 26.10 -4.07 -26.18
N SER A 178 26.78 -5.23 -26.15
CA SER A 178 27.90 -5.47 -25.21
C SER A 178 29.28 -5.66 -25.85
N GLN A 179 29.43 -5.48 -27.17
CA GLN A 179 30.71 -5.73 -27.87
C GLN A 179 31.51 -4.49 -28.31
N GLU A 180 31.01 -3.25 -28.17
CA GLU A 180 31.71 -2.05 -28.65
C GLU A 180 32.42 -1.19 -27.58
N ARG A 181 32.77 -1.76 -26.41
CA ARG A 181 33.55 -1.02 -25.39
C ARG A 181 34.80 -1.75 -24.88
N ARG A 182 35.46 -2.53 -25.73
CA ARG A 182 36.77 -3.12 -25.41
C ARG A 182 37.75 -2.98 -26.58
N SER A 183 38.30 -1.79 -26.73
CA SER A 183 39.63 -1.58 -27.35
C SER A 183 40.11 -0.18 -26.99
N GLY A 184 41.04 -0.08 -26.04
CA GLY A 184 41.60 1.19 -25.60
C GLY A 184 42.46 1.06 -24.34
N ASN A 185 43.57 0.34 -24.45
CA ASN A 185 44.80 0.54 -23.67
C ASN A 185 45.94 0.48 -24.69
N PRO A 186 47.10 1.12 -24.50
CA PRO A 186 47.79 1.25 -23.20
C PRO A 186 48.42 2.64 -22.96
N LEU A 187 48.95 2.85 -21.75
CA LEU A 187 50.29 3.40 -21.49
C LEU A 187 50.53 3.43 -19.96
N GLY A 188 51.46 2.61 -19.48
CA GLY A 188 52.31 2.92 -18.32
C GLY A 188 53.77 3.01 -18.84
N PRO A 189 54.81 3.10 -17.98
CA PRO A 189 54.83 3.23 -16.52
C PRO A 189 55.70 4.42 -16.06
N LEU A 190 55.83 4.67 -14.74
CA LEU A 190 57.08 5.16 -14.16
C LEU A 190 57.13 4.84 -12.65
N ALA A 191 58.23 4.21 -12.28
CA ALA A 191 58.63 3.83 -10.93
C ALA A 191 59.36 4.99 -10.23
N THR A 192 59.36 4.99 -8.90
CA THR A 192 60.49 5.47 -8.09
C THR A 192 60.51 4.79 -6.73
N ASP A 193 61.73 4.39 -6.34
CA ASP A 193 62.15 3.66 -5.15
C ASP A 193 62.22 4.49 -3.84
N GLY A 194 61.96 3.80 -2.71
CA GLY A 194 62.69 3.81 -1.41
C GLY A 194 62.80 5.09 -0.54
N PRO A 195 63.30 5.00 0.73
CA PRO A 195 63.66 3.82 1.53
C PRO A 195 63.15 3.79 3.01
N SER A 196 63.29 2.59 3.58
CA SER A 196 63.42 2.15 4.99
C SER A 196 63.55 3.16 6.15
N ARG A 197 62.87 2.85 7.28
CA ARG A 197 63.51 2.80 8.61
C ARG A 197 62.75 1.92 9.60
N ALA A 198 63.49 0.98 10.19
CA ALA A 198 63.09 0.14 11.32
C ALA A 198 63.35 0.85 12.66
N ALA A 199 62.52 0.60 13.66
CA ALA A 199 62.90 0.64 15.08
C ALA A 199 61.97 -0.28 15.90
N SER A 200 62.60 -1.21 16.60
CA SER A 200 62.02 -2.19 17.52
C SER A 200 61.44 -1.55 18.78
N ALA A 201 60.37 -2.13 19.32
CA ALA A 201 60.10 -2.11 20.76
C ALA A 201 59.37 -3.39 21.18
N VAL A 202 60.04 -4.15 22.03
CA VAL A 202 59.58 -5.34 22.75
C VAL A 202 58.60 -4.89 23.85
N GLY A 203 57.49 -5.62 24.02
CA GLY A 203 56.55 -5.35 25.12
C GLY A 203 55.43 -6.37 25.26
N MET A 204 55.71 -7.43 26.02
CA MET A 204 54.83 -8.14 26.97
C MET A 204 53.41 -8.50 26.52
N GLY A 205 53.18 -9.81 26.39
CA GLY A 205 51.89 -10.41 26.07
C GLY A 205 50.78 -10.12 27.08
N GLY A 206 49.62 -9.81 26.53
CA GLY A 206 48.32 -9.95 27.16
C GLY A 206 47.39 -10.70 26.18
N PRO A 207 46.34 -11.40 26.66
CA PRO A 207 45.45 -12.15 25.80
C PRO A 207 44.78 -11.20 24.80
N GLU A 208 45.10 -11.42 23.53
CA GLU A 208 44.65 -10.64 22.40
C GLU A 208 43.11 -10.77 22.29
N ARG A 209 42.38 -9.84 22.90
CA ARG A 209 40.98 -9.61 22.55
C ARG A 209 40.98 -9.14 21.10
N GLN A 210 40.71 -10.05 20.17
CA GLN A 210 40.36 -9.71 18.79
C GLN A 210 39.01 -8.97 18.76
N GLY A 211 39.01 -7.74 19.27
CA GLY A 211 37.94 -6.78 19.15
C GLY A 211 38.03 -6.13 17.77
N GLY A 212 37.78 -6.91 16.71
CA GLY A 212 37.39 -6.31 15.45
C GLY A 212 36.19 -5.41 15.72
N THR A 213 36.33 -4.10 15.52
CA THR A 213 35.22 -3.17 15.75
C THR A 213 34.04 -3.66 14.91
N SER A 214 32.83 -3.70 15.48
CA SER A 214 31.59 -4.15 14.81
C SER A 214 31.39 -3.49 13.42
N THR A 215 31.98 -2.30 13.23
CA THR A 215 32.10 -1.58 11.97
C THR A 215 32.95 -2.27 10.90
N LYS A 216 34.09 -2.87 11.25
CA LYS A 216 34.99 -3.57 10.31
C LYS A 216 34.34 -4.85 9.78
N LEU A 217 33.71 -5.63 10.67
CA LEU A 217 32.94 -6.82 10.29
C LEU A 217 31.81 -6.50 9.29
N LEU A 218 31.12 -5.37 9.49
CA LEU A 218 30.07 -4.93 8.56
C LEU A 218 30.66 -4.55 7.19
N GLU A 219 31.82 -3.90 7.16
CA GLU A 219 32.53 -3.50 5.94
C GLU A 219 33.05 -4.72 5.15
N ASP A 220 33.60 -5.71 5.84
CA ASP A 220 34.10 -6.95 5.24
C ASP A 220 32.95 -7.78 4.64
N LEU A 221 31.84 -7.95 5.39
CA LEU A 221 30.62 -8.62 4.90
C LEU A 221 30.00 -7.91 3.69
N LEU A 222 30.13 -6.59 3.61
CA LEU A 222 29.65 -5.78 2.50
C LEU A 222 30.50 -5.92 1.24
N GLN A 223 31.83 -5.99 1.39
CA GLN A 223 32.73 -6.25 0.25
C GLN A 223 32.47 -7.64 -0.33
N GLU A 224 32.31 -8.65 0.52
CA GLU A 224 32.00 -10.02 0.10
C GLU A 224 30.62 -10.09 -0.59
N TYR A 225 29.61 -9.39 -0.08
CA TYR A 225 28.28 -9.36 -0.71
C TYR A 225 28.18 -8.44 -1.93
N ALA A 226 29.05 -7.43 -2.08
CA ALA A 226 29.08 -6.56 -3.27
C ALA A 226 29.49 -7.34 -4.52
N ALA A 227 30.25 -8.43 -4.35
CA ALA A 227 30.50 -9.42 -5.39
C ALA A 227 29.23 -10.23 -5.77
N GLY A 228 28.23 -10.29 -4.88
CA GLY A 228 26.91 -10.89 -5.11
C GLY A 228 25.92 -9.90 -5.74
N ARG A 229 25.38 -10.25 -6.91
CA ARG A 229 24.52 -9.43 -7.82
C ARG A 229 23.39 -8.59 -7.21
N LYS A 230 23.00 -8.76 -5.93
CA LYS A 230 21.92 -8.00 -5.28
C LYS A 230 22.29 -6.53 -5.01
N LEU A 231 23.54 -6.23 -4.63
CA LEU A 231 23.96 -4.86 -4.33
C LEU A 231 24.06 -3.97 -5.57
N ALA A 232 24.35 -4.56 -6.75
CA ALA A 232 24.45 -3.85 -8.02
C ALA A 232 23.14 -3.14 -8.44
N SER A 233 21.99 -3.56 -7.90
CA SER A 233 20.67 -2.99 -8.19
C SER A 233 20.32 -1.75 -7.36
N ILE A 234 21.12 -1.40 -6.36
CA ILE A 234 20.86 -0.29 -5.44
C ILE A 234 21.73 0.91 -5.83
N SER A 235 21.12 2.09 -5.95
CA SER A 235 21.88 3.32 -6.20
C SER A 235 22.86 3.61 -5.06
N SER A 236 24.02 4.17 -5.40
CA SER A 236 25.09 4.49 -4.44
C SER A 236 24.60 5.40 -3.30
N SER A 237 23.72 6.35 -3.59
CA SER A 237 23.09 7.24 -2.60
C SER A 237 22.22 6.46 -1.60
N THR A 238 21.37 5.56 -2.10
CA THR A 238 20.50 4.72 -1.26
C THR A 238 21.32 3.79 -0.37
N LEU A 239 22.35 3.15 -0.95
CA LEU A 239 23.25 2.29 -0.21
C LEU A 239 23.96 3.05 0.92
N LYS A 240 24.45 4.26 0.65
CA LYS A 240 25.06 5.13 1.68
C LYS A 240 24.10 5.45 2.83
N THR A 241 22.83 5.73 2.53
CA THR A 241 21.80 5.92 3.56
C THR A 241 21.55 4.66 4.39
N TYR A 242 21.46 3.49 3.75
CA TYR A 242 21.26 2.22 4.45
C TYR A 242 22.43 1.90 5.38
N LEU A 243 23.66 2.10 4.90
CA LEU A 243 24.88 1.92 5.69
C LEU A 243 24.93 2.84 6.90
N CYS A 244 24.56 4.11 6.71
CA CYS A 244 24.50 5.06 7.81
C CYS A 244 23.52 4.61 8.90
N GLY A 245 22.33 4.13 8.49
CA GLY A 245 21.34 3.57 9.42
C GLY A 245 21.83 2.33 10.16
N ALA A 246 22.44 1.38 9.46
CA ALA A 246 22.99 0.17 10.07
C ALA A 246 24.13 0.46 11.05
N ARG A 247 25.06 1.36 10.70
CA ARG A 247 26.13 1.80 11.61
C ARG A 247 25.58 2.51 12.84
N ASN A 248 24.58 3.36 12.66
CA ASN A 248 23.95 4.07 13.79
C ASN A 248 23.27 3.07 14.74
N TYR A 249 22.52 2.10 14.21
CA TYR A 249 21.92 1.03 15.01
C TYR A 249 22.99 0.18 15.72
N ALA A 250 24.07 -0.18 15.04
CA ALA A 250 25.15 -0.96 15.65
C ALA A 250 25.82 -0.23 16.82
N LYS A 251 26.04 1.09 16.70
CA LYS A 251 26.53 1.93 17.79
C LYS A 251 25.54 1.96 18.96
N PHE A 252 24.24 2.09 18.67
CA PHE A 252 23.20 2.05 19.70
C PHE A 252 23.19 0.69 20.45
N CYS A 253 23.21 -0.43 19.73
CA CYS A 253 23.26 -1.77 20.33
C CYS A 253 24.51 -1.93 21.21
N HIS A 254 25.68 -1.47 20.74
CA HIS A 254 26.91 -1.51 21.53
C HIS A 254 26.79 -0.70 22.82
N ALA A 255 26.19 0.49 22.77
CA ALA A 255 25.98 1.34 23.95
C ALA A 255 25.09 0.70 25.02
N ILE A 256 24.16 -0.17 24.62
CA ILE A 256 23.27 -0.90 25.55
C ILE A 256 23.73 -2.35 25.83
N GLY A 257 24.96 -2.72 25.45
CA GLY A 257 25.51 -4.06 25.68
C GLY A 257 24.81 -5.18 24.91
N ARG A 258 24.26 -4.90 23.73
CA ARG A 258 23.54 -5.87 22.88
C ARG A 258 24.28 -6.11 21.56
N ALA A 259 24.16 -7.33 21.03
CA ALA A 259 24.60 -7.64 19.68
C ALA A 259 23.69 -6.94 18.64
N PRO A 260 24.27 -6.35 17.57
CA PRO A 260 23.47 -5.59 16.60
C PRO A 260 22.73 -6.48 15.59
N PHE A 261 23.16 -7.71 15.35
CA PHE A 261 22.52 -8.59 14.39
C PHE A 261 22.34 -10.02 14.95
N PRO A 262 21.20 -10.68 14.67
CA PRO A 262 19.98 -10.12 14.06
C PRO A 262 19.30 -9.09 14.99
N PRO A 263 18.62 -8.07 14.46
CA PRO A 263 17.97 -7.06 15.28
C PRO A 263 16.78 -7.67 16.07
N ALA A 264 16.75 -7.40 17.37
CA ALA A 264 15.60 -7.73 18.23
C ALA A 264 14.53 -6.62 18.14
N SER A 265 13.25 -6.99 18.12
CA SER A 265 12.12 -6.06 17.91
C SER A 265 12.09 -4.94 18.96
N GLU A 266 12.36 -5.32 20.21
CA GLU A 266 12.34 -4.44 21.37
C GLU A 266 13.47 -3.42 21.27
N VAL A 267 14.67 -3.87 20.87
CA VAL A 267 15.86 -3.03 20.72
C VAL A 267 15.70 -2.05 19.57
N VAL A 268 15.15 -2.50 18.44
CA VAL A 268 14.81 -1.63 17.31
C VAL A 268 13.78 -0.59 17.72
N SER A 269 12.75 -0.98 18.48
CA SER A 269 11.71 -0.06 18.92
C SER A 269 12.25 1.04 19.84
N ILE A 270 13.12 0.70 20.79
CA ILE A 270 13.80 1.68 21.66
C ILE A 270 14.70 2.60 20.82
N TRP A 271 15.47 2.03 19.90
CA TRP A 271 16.32 2.81 19.00
C TRP A 271 15.52 3.83 18.18
N LEU A 272 14.36 3.43 17.63
CA LEU A 272 13.52 4.31 16.81
C LEU A 272 12.98 5.52 17.59
N ILE A 273 12.74 5.38 18.89
CA ILE A 273 12.28 6.49 19.76
C ILE A 273 13.35 7.58 19.90
N THR A 274 14.63 7.26 19.68
CA THR A 274 15.73 8.24 19.75
C THR A 274 15.76 9.23 18.58
N PHE A 275 14.97 8.99 17.51
CA PHE A 275 14.97 9.84 16.33
C PHE A 275 13.92 10.96 16.42
N ARG A 276 14.39 12.21 16.31
CA ARG A 276 13.51 13.38 16.22
C ARG A 276 12.64 13.40 14.95
N ARG A 277 13.09 12.79 13.85
CA ARG A 277 12.41 12.82 12.55
C ARG A 277 11.99 11.41 12.09
N ALA A 278 10.69 11.24 11.88
CA ALA A 278 10.03 10.03 11.35
C ALA A 278 10.66 9.50 10.06
N THR A 279 11.00 10.42 9.15
CA THR A 279 11.55 10.12 7.82
C THR A 279 12.94 9.50 7.92
N THR A 280 13.79 10.03 8.81
CA THR A 280 15.11 9.47 9.11
C THR A 280 14.99 8.06 9.66
N ALA A 281 14.13 7.88 10.68
CA ALA A 281 13.87 6.58 11.30
C ALA A 281 13.38 5.55 10.27
N LYS A 282 12.44 5.93 9.40
CA LYS A 282 11.92 5.07 8.32
C LYS A 282 13.02 4.66 7.33
N ASN A 283 13.85 5.60 6.89
CA ASN A 283 14.93 5.32 5.95
C ASN A 283 15.96 4.36 6.55
N TYR A 284 16.32 4.57 7.82
CA TYR A 284 17.28 3.73 8.52
C TYR A 284 16.73 2.33 8.79
N LEU A 285 15.45 2.23 9.14
CA LEU A 285 14.77 0.95 9.34
C LEU A 285 14.65 0.14 8.04
N THR A 286 14.46 0.82 6.91
CA THR A 286 14.48 0.19 5.57
C THR A 286 15.87 -0.38 5.27
N GLY A 287 16.93 0.36 5.59
CA GLY A 287 18.30 -0.13 5.50
C GLY A 287 18.56 -1.33 6.41
N LEU A 288 18.09 -1.27 7.67
CA LEU A 288 18.23 -2.38 8.62
C LEU A 288 17.56 -3.67 8.12
N ARG A 289 16.37 -3.53 7.52
CA ARG A 289 15.64 -4.63 6.88
C ARG A 289 16.43 -5.21 5.71
N PHE A 290 17.03 -4.36 4.89
CA PHE A 290 17.89 -4.79 3.79
C PHE A 290 19.07 -5.61 4.33
N PHE A 291 19.78 -5.12 5.34
CA PHE A 291 20.90 -5.84 5.95
C PHE A 291 20.50 -7.14 6.62
N THR A 292 19.35 -7.19 7.28
CA THR A 292 18.86 -8.45 7.89
C THR A 292 18.58 -9.51 6.83
N LYS A 293 18.09 -9.11 5.65
CA LYS A 293 17.89 -10.01 4.51
C LYS A 293 19.19 -10.45 3.84
N VAL A 294 20.21 -9.59 3.84
CA VAL A 294 21.53 -9.88 3.25
C VAL A 294 22.33 -10.81 4.16
N LEU A 295 22.33 -10.53 5.46
CA LEU A 295 23.11 -11.25 6.47
C LEU A 295 22.51 -12.59 6.91
N GLN A 296 21.34 -12.97 6.39
CA GLN A 296 20.72 -14.27 6.66
C GLN A 296 20.88 -15.18 5.42
N PRO A 297 21.85 -16.12 5.42
CA PRO A 297 22.20 -16.89 4.22
C PRO A 297 21.21 -17.99 3.84
N SER A 298 20.16 -18.24 4.62
CA SER A 298 19.24 -19.37 4.40
C SER A 298 17.77 -19.03 4.64
N HIS A 299 16.90 -19.56 3.78
CA HIS A 299 15.43 -19.50 3.83
C HIS A 299 14.84 -20.30 5.01
N SER A 300 15.46 -20.28 6.20
CA SER A 300 14.86 -20.92 7.37
C SER A 300 13.63 -20.16 7.83
N THR A 301 12.63 -20.85 8.38
CA THR A 301 11.37 -20.27 8.89
C THR A 301 11.59 -19.18 9.95
N ALA A 302 12.72 -19.22 10.66
CA ALA A 302 13.17 -18.19 11.59
C ALA A 302 13.49 -16.83 10.90
N SER A 303 13.77 -16.83 9.60
CA SER A 303 14.04 -15.61 8.80
C SER A 303 12.77 -14.79 8.52
N VAL A 304 11.61 -15.46 8.41
CA VAL A 304 10.31 -14.82 8.21
C VAL A 304 9.92 -14.04 9.46
N LEU A 305 9.98 -14.70 10.62
CA LEU A 305 9.65 -14.11 11.94
C LEU A 305 10.53 -12.90 12.29
N LYS A 306 11.80 -12.88 11.88
CA LYS A 306 12.72 -11.75 12.14
C LYS A 306 12.51 -10.56 11.19
N THR A 307 11.97 -10.80 9.99
CA THR A 307 11.55 -9.72 9.09
C THR A 307 10.26 -9.05 9.59
N ASP A 308 9.42 -9.81 10.31
CA ASP A 308 8.18 -9.33 10.91
C ASP A 308 8.44 -8.34 12.05
N ALA A 309 9.46 -8.58 12.91
CA ALA A 309 9.86 -7.63 13.95
C ALA A 309 10.16 -6.21 13.42
N ILE A 310 10.95 -6.11 12.34
CA ILE A 310 11.26 -4.82 11.71
C ILE A 310 10.00 -4.19 11.07
N GLN A 311 9.12 -5.03 10.52
CA GLN A 311 7.85 -4.60 9.93
C GLN A 311 6.87 -4.08 10.99
N ASP A 312 6.85 -4.70 12.17
CA ASP A 312 6.08 -4.28 13.33
C ASP A 312 6.63 -2.96 13.88
N SER A 313 7.95 -2.82 14.03
CA SER A 313 8.55 -1.53 14.40
C SER A 313 8.28 -0.42 13.36
N LEU A 314 8.24 -0.75 12.06
CA LEU A 314 7.80 0.18 11.01
C LEU A 314 6.34 0.60 11.18
N HIS A 315 5.48 -0.32 11.63
CA HIS A 315 4.08 -0.06 11.90
C HIS A 315 3.93 0.83 13.14
N VAL A 316 4.64 0.51 14.24
CA VAL A 316 4.68 1.34 15.45
C VAL A 316 5.19 2.74 15.11
N LEU A 317 6.28 2.86 14.35
CA LEU A 317 6.81 4.17 13.93
C LEU A 317 5.75 4.99 13.20
N LYS A 318 4.97 4.40 12.30
CA LYS A 318 3.85 5.08 11.61
C LYS A 318 2.71 5.49 12.53
N LEU A 319 2.53 4.78 13.65
CA LEU A 319 1.50 5.10 14.65
C LEU A 319 1.95 6.23 15.58
N VAL A 320 3.23 6.25 15.99
CA VAL A 320 3.77 7.25 16.93
C VAL A 320 4.27 8.52 16.25
N THR A 321 4.57 8.47 14.95
CA THR A 321 4.96 9.69 14.23
C THR A 321 3.73 10.51 13.88
N PRO A 322 3.70 11.81 14.26
CA PRO A 322 2.58 12.65 13.96
C PRO A 322 2.39 12.65 12.43
N PRO A 323 1.15 12.46 11.96
CA PRO A 323 0.88 12.50 10.54
C PRO A 323 1.22 13.91 10.01
N PRO A 324 1.54 14.06 8.71
CA PRO A 324 1.80 15.37 8.12
C PRO A 324 0.66 16.34 8.46
N GLU A 325 0.97 17.63 8.67
CA GLU A 325 0.05 18.64 9.24
C GLU A 325 -1.37 18.60 8.66
N LYS A 326 -1.51 18.42 7.34
CA LYS A 326 -2.83 18.26 6.68
C LYS A 326 -3.65 17.08 7.21
N LYS A 327 -3.01 15.94 7.50
CA LYS A 327 -3.65 14.75 8.08
C LYS A 327 -3.85 14.87 9.60
N LEU A 328 -3.02 15.66 10.29
CA LEU A 328 -3.22 15.99 11.69
C LEU A 328 -4.47 16.86 11.88
N GLY A 329 -4.67 17.87 11.03
CA GLY A 329 -5.88 18.70 11.02
C GLY A 329 -7.16 17.88 10.84
N ILE A 330 -7.17 16.92 9.91
CA ILE A 330 -8.31 16.01 9.72
C ILE A 330 -8.54 15.16 10.97
N ARG A 331 -7.50 14.57 11.57
CA ARG A 331 -7.64 13.77 12.80
C ARG A 331 -8.18 14.59 13.96
N LEU A 332 -7.66 15.79 14.17
CA LEU A 332 -8.14 16.71 15.20
C LEU A 332 -9.59 17.13 14.94
N SER A 333 -9.99 17.33 13.68
CA SER A 333 -11.38 17.65 13.34
C SER A 333 -12.35 16.49 13.66
N VAL A 334 -11.94 15.24 13.43
CA VAL A 334 -12.73 14.05 13.78
C VAL A 334 -12.82 13.88 15.29
N VAL A 335 -11.71 14.05 16.01
CA VAL A 335 -11.72 14.00 17.49
C VAL A 335 -12.60 15.10 18.07
N ALA A 336 -12.50 16.34 17.56
CA ALA A 336 -13.36 17.45 17.99
C ALA A 336 -14.84 17.22 17.66
N MET A 337 -15.15 16.60 16.51
CA MET A 337 -16.52 16.22 16.14
C MET A 337 -17.08 15.17 17.11
N ILE A 338 -16.32 14.09 17.35
CA ILE A 338 -16.66 13.05 18.34
C ILE A 338 -16.89 13.71 19.69
N GLN A 339 -16.00 14.63 20.08
CA GLN A 339 -16.06 15.32 21.37
C GLN A 339 -17.34 16.14 21.54
N ARG A 340 -17.67 17.00 20.57
CA ARG A 340 -18.91 17.79 20.59
C ARG A 340 -20.17 16.93 20.68
N ARG A 341 -20.19 15.79 19.96
CA ARG A 341 -21.31 14.85 20.07
C ARG A 341 -21.37 14.27 21.48
N VAL A 342 -20.25 13.78 22.03
CA VAL A 342 -20.21 13.22 23.40
C VAL A 342 -20.67 14.24 24.44
N ASP A 343 -20.22 15.50 24.37
CA ASP A 343 -20.59 16.51 25.36
C ASP A 343 -22.08 16.87 25.28
N LYS A 344 -22.64 16.96 24.07
CA LYS A 344 -24.09 17.14 23.87
C LYS A 344 -24.89 15.98 24.44
N LEU A 345 -24.43 14.74 24.24
CA LEU A 345 -25.06 13.57 24.84
C LEU A 345 -24.98 13.60 26.36
N TRP A 346 -23.86 14.09 26.89
CA TRP A 346 -23.63 14.20 28.32
C TRP A 346 -24.56 15.23 28.96
N SER A 347 -24.83 16.36 28.30
CA SER A 347 -25.80 17.34 28.80
C SER A 347 -27.23 16.80 28.79
N VAL A 348 -27.60 16.04 27.74
CA VAL A 348 -28.93 15.44 27.62
C VAL A 348 -29.15 14.34 28.66
N ALA A 349 -28.16 13.46 28.89
CA ALA A 349 -28.24 12.42 29.91
C ALA A 349 -28.48 13.00 31.31
N ARG A 350 -27.85 14.12 31.66
CA ARG A 350 -28.04 14.79 32.95
C ARG A 350 -29.44 15.39 33.12
N ALA A 351 -30.15 15.68 32.02
CA ALA A 351 -31.48 16.28 32.06
C ALA A 351 -32.61 15.27 32.34
N GLY A 352 -32.32 13.96 32.40
CA GLY A 352 -33.22 12.95 33.00
C GLY A 352 -34.39 12.44 32.16
N SER A 353 -34.46 12.74 30.86
CA SER A 353 -35.52 12.24 29.96
C SER A 353 -35.31 10.77 29.56
N LYS A 354 -36.23 9.87 29.95
CA LYS A 354 -36.13 8.42 29.62
C LYS A 354 -36.15 8.12 28.12
N TYR A 355 -36.91 8.86 27.32
CA TYR A 355 -36.98 8.66 25.86
C TYR A 355 -35.69 9.09 25.14
N GLU A 356 -34.92 9.98 25.75
CA GLU A 356 -33.64 10.42 25.21
C GLU A 356 -32.49 9.46 25.53
N ILE A 357 -32.58 8.66 26.61
CA ILE A 357 -31.50 7.76 27.05
C ILE A 357 -31.12 6.74 25.95
N LYS A 358 -32.08 6.15 25.23
CA LYS A 358 -31.78 5.17 24.18
C LYS A 358 -31.03 5.79 23.00
N ALA A 359 -31.47 6.99 22.56
CA ALA A 359 -30.78 7.74 21.52
C ALA A 359 -29.38 8.17 21.99
N VAL A 360 -29.26 8.56 23.25
CA VAL A 360 -27.99 8.92 23.88
C VAL A 360 -27.03 7.75 23.95
N ILE A 361 -27.51 6.55 24.27
CA ILE A 361 -26.71 5.32 24.29
C ILE A 361 -26.22 4.99 22.89
N GLU A 362 -27.07 5.08 21.86
CA GLU A 362 -26.66 4.80 20.48
C GLU A 362 -25.66 5.83 19.95
N GLU A 363 -25.87 7.11 20.17
CA GLU A 363 -24.87 8.13 19.79
C GLU A 363 -23.58 7.98 20.61
N GLY A 364 -23.68 7.65 21.90
CA GLY A 364 -22.55 7.46 22.81
C GLY A 364 -21.71 6.26 22.39
N ARG A 365 -22.34 5.14 22.04
CA ARG A 365 -21.69 3.96 21.46
C ARG A 365 -20.90 4.31 20.22
N PHE A 366 -21.46 5.11 19.31
CA PHE A 366 -20.78 5.48 18.07
C PHE A 366 -19.54 6.34 18.34
N ALA A 367 -19.68 7.35 19.18
CA ALA A 367 -18.58 8.24 19.52
C ALA A 367 -17.45 7.50 20.26
N ILE A 368 -17.80 6.63 21.21
CA ILE A 368 -16.85 5.81 21.96
C ILE A 368 -16.18 4.79 21.06
N ALA A 369 -16.90 4.18 20.12
CA ALA A 369 -16.32 3.30 19.11
C ALA A 369 -15.22 4.02 18.31
N GLY A 370 -15.50 5.23 17.83
CA GLY A 370 -14.52 6.06 17.13
C GLY A 370 -13.28 6.37 17.98
N LEU A 371 -13.49 6.71 19.26
CA LEU A 371 -12.41 7.02 20.19
C LEU A 371 -11.55 5.81 20.54
N VAL A 372 -12.15 4.64 20.74
CA VAL A 372 -11.45 3.38 20.99
C VAL A 372 -10.68 2.95 19.75
N ALA A 373 -11.30 3.04 18.56
CA ALA A 373 -10.63 2.73 17.31
C ALA A 373 -9.41 3.62 17.09
N TYR A 374 -9.52 4.90 17.44
CA TYR A 374 -8.43 5.86 17.35
C TYR A 374 -7.30 5.56 18.35
N THR A 375 -7.62 5.46 19.64
CA THR A 375 -6.62 5.30 20.72
C THR A 375 -5.91 3.95 20.65
N CYS A 376 -6.63 2.87 20.30
CA CYS A 376 -6.07 1.53 20.17
C CYS A 376 -5.60 1.19 18.75
N ALA A 377 -5.77 2.10 17.79
CA ALA A 377 -5.47 1.90 16.37
C ALA A 377 -6.13 0.62 15.80
N LEU A 378 -7.42 0.44 16.10
CA LEU A 378 -8.20 -0.71 15.63
C LEU A 378 -8.73 -0.50 14.22
N ARG A 379 -8.80 -1.57 13.45
CA ARG A 379 -9.51 -1.62 12.17
C ARG A 379 -11.00 -1.70 12.46
N VAL A 380 -11.75 -0.69 11.98
CA VAL A 380 -13.19 -0.59 12.25
C VAL A 380 -13.92 -1.89 11.91
N GLY A 381 -13.81 -2.38 10.67
CA GLY A 381 -14.59 -3.53 10.21
C GLY A 381 -14.25 -4.86 10.86
N SER A 382 -12.96 -5.15 11.10
CA SER A 382 -12.49 -6.48 11.49
C SER A 382 -12.04 -6.62 12.94
N GLU A 383 -11.91 -5.51 13.67
CA GLU A 383 -11.42 -5.51 15.05
C GLU A 383 -12.43 -4.79 15.96
N LEU A 384 -12.80 -3.54 15.63
CA LEU A 384 -13.71 -2.76 16.47
C LEU A 384 -15.15 -3.30 16.48
N LEU A 385 -15.73 -3.51 15.29
CA LEU A 385 -17.14 -3.95 15.15
C LEU A 385 -17.37 -5.43 15.49
N THR A 386 -16.29 -6.15 15.78
CA THR A 386 -16.31 -7.53 16.26
C THR A 386 -15.85 -7.62 17.72
N LEU A 387 -15.68 -6.48 18.40
CA LEU A 387 -15.21 -6.45 19.79
C LEU A 387 -16.36 -6.77 20.76
N TYR A 388 -16.13 -7.76 21.62
CA TYR A 388 -17.05 -8.25 22.64
C TYR A 388 -16.72 -7.73 24.04
N GLU A 389 -17.67 -7.82 24.98
CA GLU A 389 -17.49 -7.28 26.32
C GLU A 389 -16.30 -7.88 27.07
N GLU A 390 -16.17 -9.19 26.98
CA GLU A 390 -15.17 -9.99 27.67
C GLU A 390 -13.74 -9.71 27.16
N GLN A 391 -13.63 -9.03 26.01
CA GLN A 391 -12.37 -8.64 25.40
C GLN A 391 -11.85 -7.31 25.94
N ILE A 392 -12.60 -6.60 26.79
CA ILE A 392 -12.14 -5.35 27.41
C ILE A 392 -12.01 -5.55 28.91
N SER A 393 -10.79 -5.35 29.43
CA SER A 393 -10.53 -5.31 30.86
C SER A 393 -10.13 -3.91 31.30
N PHE A 394 -10.44 -3.57 32.54
CA PHE A 394 -10.10 -2.30 33.17
C PHE A 394 -9.27 -2.59 34.41
N ASP A 395 -8.12 -1.92 34.53
CA ASP A 395 -7.33 -1.86 35.75
C ASP A 395 -7.54 -0.47 36.37
N THR A 396 -8.31 -0.43 37.45
CA THR A 396 -8.63 0.82 38.14
C THR A 396 -7.46 1.39 38.93
N GLU A 397 -6.54 0.53 39.37
CA GLU A 397 -5.38 0.92 40.17
C GLU A 397 -4.32 1.54 39.26
N ALA A 398 -3.95 0.83 38.19
CA ALA A 398 -3.04 1.34 37.16
C ALA A 398 -3.69 2.43 36.27
N ARG A 399 -5.02 2.59 36.37
CA ARG A 399 -5.85 3.43 35.49
C ARG A 399 -5.60 3.10 34.02
N THR A 400 -5.55 1.82 33.66
CA THR A 400 -5.39 1.37 32.28
C THR A 400 -6.62 0.59 31.82
N PHE A 401 -6.86 0.55 30.50
CA PHE A 401 -7.74 -0.46 29.92
C PHE A 401 -6.97 -1.28 28.91
N SER A 402 -7.34 -2.55 28.81
CA SER A 402 -6.74 -3.48 27.88
C SER A 402 -7.80 -4.07 26.96
N ILE A 403 -7.43 -4.20 25.68
CA ILE A 403 -8.26 -4.88 24.67
C ILE A 403 -7.56 -6.17 24.25
N HIS A 404 -8.19 -7.30 24.51
CA HIS A 404 -7.72 -8.62 24.11
C HIS A 404 -8.33 -9.04 22.77
N LEU A 405 -7.51 -9.03 21.72
CA LEU A 405 -7.89 -9.45 20.37
C LEU A 405 -7.43 -10.88 20.14
N PRO A 406 -8.32 -11.87 19.95
CA PRO A 406 -7.94 -13.26 19.67
C PRO A 406 -7.24 -13.39 18.31
N TYR A 407 -7.53 -12.46 17.39
CA TYR A 407 -6.89 -12.36 16.10
C TYR A 407 -6.76 -10.89 15.70
N ARG A 408 -5.57 -10.49 15.21
CA ARG A 408 -5.35 -9.21 14.57
C ARG A 408 -4.87 -9.46 13.15
N LYS A 409 -5.45 -8.82 12.13
CA LYS A 409 -5.08 -9.16 10.74
C LYS A 409 -3.60 -8.88 10.48
N ASN A 410 -2.87 -9.95 10.15
CA ASN A 410 -1.40 -10.08 9.99
C ASN A 410 -0.62 -10.51 11.25
N ILE A 411 -1.29 -10.76 12.38
CA ILE A 411 -0.69 -11.33 13.59
C ILE A 411 -1.45 -12.62 13.91
N ARG A 412 -0.75 -13.76 13.84
CA ARG A 412 -1.35 -15.10 14.05
C ARG A 412 -1.58 -15.45 15.52
N ALA A 413 -1.09 -14.62 16.44
CA ALA A 413 -1.23 -14.81 17.88
C ALA A 413 -2.24 -13.81 18.47
N PRO A 414 -2.87 -14.14 19.61
CA PRO A 414 -3.65 -13.18 20.38
C PRO A 414 -2.81 -11.95 20.75
N VAL A 415 -3.43 -10.78 20.74
CA VAL A 415 -2.77 -9.51 21.05
C VAL A 415 -3.56 -8.79 22.13
N THR A 416 -2.87 -8.38 23.20
CA THR A 416 -3.42 -7.47 24.20
C THR A 416 -2.90 -6.06 23.93
N ILE A 417 -3.82 -5.11 23.75
CA ILE A 417 -3.50 -3.69 23.56
C ILE A 417 -3.83 -2.97 24.86
N GLU A 418 -2.81 -2.56 25.60
CA GLU A 418 -2.96 -1.77 26.82
C GLU A 418 -2.87 -0.27 26.53
N ARG A 419 -3.74 0.50 27.18
CA ARG A 419 -3.79 1.97 27.08
C ARG A 419 -4.02 2.62 28.44
N PRO A 420 -3.21 3.63 28.79
CA PRO A 420 -3.43 4.38 30.02
C PRO A 420 -4.63 5.33 29.89
N CYS A 421 -5.26 5.64 31.02
CA CYS A 421 -6.16 6.77 31.19
C CYS A 421 -5.36 8.05 30.93
N VAL A 422 -5.82 8.83 29.96
CA VAL A 422 -5.26 10.15 29.64
C VAL A 422 -6.02 11.28 30.34
N CYS A 423 -6.81 10.93 31.36
CA CYS A 423 -7.79 11.81 31.98
C CYS A 423 -7.17 12.99 32.71
N ALA A 424 -5.94 12.82 33.22
CA ALA A 424 -5.18 13.90 33.83
C ALA A 424 -4.75 14.96 32.80
N SER A 425 -4.59 14.57 31.54
CA SER A 425 -4.18 15.45 30.45
C SER A 425 -5.39 16.03 29.73
N ASP A 426 -6.36 15.18 29.40
CA ASP A 426 -7.60 15.55 28.74
C ASP A 426 -8.69 14.48 29.02
N PRO A 427 -9.62 14.74 29.96
CA PRO A 427 -10.69 13.80 30.29
C PRO A 427 -11.68 13.61 29.15
N THR A 428 -11.71 14.53 28.19
CA THR A 428 -12.72 14.55 27.15
C THR A 428 -12.50 13.44 26.13
N ILE A 429 -11.22 13.23 25.76
CA ILE A 429 -10.74 12.19 24.83
C ILE A 429 -10.36 10.87 25.51
N CYS A 430 -10.67 10.70 26.79
CA CYS A 430 -10.26 9.51 27.52
C CYS A 430 -11.17 8.30 27.22
N ALA A 431 -10.70 7.38 26.38
CA ALA A 431 -11.41 6.14 26.07
C ALA A 431 -11.78 5.33 27.32
N TYR A 432 -10.89 5.26 28.32
CA TYR A 432 -11.10 4.56 29.59
C TYR A 432 -12.39 5.01 30.31
N HIS A 433 -12.50 6.31 30.62
CA HIS A 433 -13.67 6.83 31.34
C HIS A 433 -14.94 6.76 30.51
N ARG A 434 -14.85 6.98 29.20
CA ARG A 434 -16.03 6.93 28.34
C ARG A 434 -16.58 5.51 28.22
N LEU A 435 -15.71 4.50 28.15
CA LEU A 435 -16.12 3.09 28.18
C LEU A 435 -16.78 2.70 29.51
N ILE A 436 -16.18 3.09 30.65
CA ILE A 436 -16.78 2.85 31.98
C ILE A 436 -18.15 3.51 32.09
N PHE A 437 -18.28 4.75 31.64
CA PHE A 437 -19.53 5.48 31.66
C PHE A 437 -20.60 4.83 30.78
N LEU A 438 -20.24 4.44 29.56
CA LEU A 438 -21.16 3.73 28.67
C LEU A 438 -21.63 2.41 29.29
N ARG A 439 -20.71 1.67 29.93
CA ARG A 439 -21.07 0.44 30.67
C ARG A 439 -22.12 0.71 31.75
N ARG A 440 -21.95 1.81 32.49
CA ARG A 440 -22.92 2.25 33.50
C ARG A 440 -24.27 2.63 32.88
N LEU A 441 -24.29 3.43 31.81
CA LEU A 441 -25.52 3.81 31.12
C LEU A 441 -26.28 2.59 30.57
N LEU A 442 -25.57 1.60 30.03
CA LEU A 442 -26.17 0.36 29.57
C LEU A 442 -26.81 -0.43 30.71
N SER A 443 -26.13 -0.51 31.85
CA SER A 443 -26.68 -1.13 33.07
C SER A 443 -27.95 -0.44 33.57
N GLU A 444 -27.96 0.89 33.58
CA GLU A 444 -29.13 1.68 33.99
C GLU A 444 -30.31 1.53 33.03
N ALA A 445 -30.06 1.52 31.71
CA ALA A 445 -31.09 1.37 30.69
C ALA A 445 -31.80 0.01 30.70
N ASP A 446 -31.06 -1.06 31.05
CA ASP A 446 -31.63 -2.41 31.17
C ASP A 446 -32.24 -2.66 32.57
N GLY A 447 -32.51 -1.60 33.34
CA GLY A 447 -33.15 -1.68 34.66
C GLY A 447 -32.28 -2.36 35.71
N GLY A 448 -30.96 -2.17 35.65
CA GLY A 448 -29.98 -2.81 36.52
C GLY A 448 -29.74 -4.29 36.23
N ARG A 449 -30.52 -4.87 35.31
CA ARG A 449 -30.22 -6.19 34.74
C ARG A 449 -29.35 -5.96 33.53
N LEU A 450 -28.03 -5.81 33.73
CA LEU A 450 -27.08 -6.21 32.68
C LEU A 450 -27.40 -7.67 32.37
N ARG A 451 -28.34 -7.93 31.45
CA ARG A 451 -28.37 -9.21 30.77
C ARG A 451 -26.95 -9.31 30.24
N GLN A 452 -26.23 -10.35 30.66
CA GLN A 452 -25.01 -10.81 30.00
C GLN A 452 -25.38 -11.23 28.57
N SER A 453 -25.88 -10.30 27.76
CA SER A 453 -25.99 -10.48 26.34
C SER A 453 -24.55 -10.44 25.87
N PHE A 454 -23.96 -11.63 25.77
CA PHE A 454 -22.71 -11.95 25.10
C PHE A 454 -22.72 -11.30 23.70
N GLY A 455 -22.36 -10.04 23.66
CA GLY A 455 -22.74 -9.12 22.60
C GLY A 455 -21.59 -8.20 22.26
N ARG A 456 -21.63 -7.70 21.03
CA ARG A 456 -20.63 -6.74 20.56
C ARG A 456 -20.81 -5.42 21.31
N TRP A 457 -19.72 -4.82 21.79
CA TRP A 457 -19.73 -3.47 22.37
C TRP A 457 -20.36 -2.44 21.43
N PHE A 458 -20.15 -2.64 20.14
CA PHE A 458 -20.56 -1.74 19.07
C PHE A 458 -21.43 -2.49 18.06
N PRO A 459 -22.77 -2.44 18.18
CA PRO A 459 -23.69 -3.20 17.34
C PRO A 459 -23.88 -2.58 15.95
N TYR A 460 -22.82 -2.03 15.35
CA TYR A 460 -22.86 -1.45 14.02
C TYR A 460 -22.40 -2.45 12.96
N THR A 461 -23.05 -2.42 11.80
CA THR A 461 -22.44 -2.93 10.58
C THR A 461 -21.43 -1.90 10.06
N LEU A 462 -20.44 -2.35 9.28
CA LEU A 462 -19.46 -1.43 8.68
C LEU A 462 -20.15 -0.35 7.83
N THR A 463 -21.20 -0.72 7.09
CA THR A 463 -22.02 0.22 6.30
C THR A 463 -22.70 1.26 7.17
N LYS A 464 -23.33 0.86 8.28
CA LYS A 464 -23.98 1.79 9.22
C LYS A 464 -22.97 2.72 9.87
N PHE A 465 -21.81 2.19 10.28
CA PHE A 465 -20.74 2.98 10.89
C PHE A 465 -20.19 4.01 9.91
N ASN A 466 -19.87 3.61 8.67
CA ASN A 466 -19.35 4.51 7.65
C ASN A 466 -20.39 5.57 7.24
N LYS A 467 -21.67 5.20 7.15
CA LYS A 467 -22.75 6.18 6.90
C LYS A 467 -22.78 7.23 8.01
N LYS A 468 -22.81 6.79 9.28
CA LYS A 468 -22.85 7.68 10.45
C LYS A 468 -21.59 8.54 10.66
N LEU A 469 -20.46 8.15 10.05
CA LEU A 469 -19.23 8.95 10.03
C LEU A 469 -19.27 10.03 8.93
N ARG A 470 -20.00 9.79 7.83
CA ARG A 470 -20.20 10.76 6.74
C ARG A 470 -21.25 11.81 7.12
N ASP A 471 -22.31 11.37 7.79
CA ASP A 471 -23.37 12.21 8.35
C ASP A 471 -22.89 12.96 9.60
#